data_AF-A0A928W464-F1
#
_entry.id   AF-A0A928W464-F1
#
_cell.length_a   1.000
_cell.length_b   1.000
_cell.length_c   1.000
_cell.angle_alpha   90.00
_cell.angle_beta   90.00
_cell.angle_gamma   90.00
#
_symmetry.space_group_name_H-M   'P 1'
#
loop_
_entity.id
_entity.type
_entity.pdbx_description
1 polymer ?
#
loop_
_entity_poly.entity_id
_entity_poly.type
_entity_poly.pdbx_seq_one_letter_code
_entity_poly.pdbx_strand_id
1 'polypeptide(L)'
;MDDNDNSHAKLDLSTLRQFRGTTIPHRHYLPLGLSIVLTDGCHFLREKAHCHWLFDAIASHLFFNPKIKKYRKDLVGLFWTLTALEGSAVKLTCLYDTDMVIDSQTISPSDIGDYVLMTEPIHIWTFPSGRKEGGIDWVALLPSEN
;
A
#
# COMPACT_ATOMS: atom_id res chain seq x y z
N MET A 1 -34.02 -2.30 -22.51
CA MET A 1 -33.52 -2.79 -21.22
C MET A 1 -32.16 -3.32 -21.56
N ASP A 2 -31.17 -2.42 -21.56
CA ASP A 2 -29.79 -2.79 -21.89
C ASP A 2 -29.10 -3.07 -20.56
N ASP A 3 -28.69 -4.33 -20.41
CA ASP A 3 -27.97 -4.83 -19.26
C ASP A 3 -26.62 -4.12 -19.16
N ASN A 4 -26.50 -3.31 -18.12
CA ASN A 4 -25.29 -2.60 -17.77
C ASN A 4 -24.31 -3.60 -17.12
N ASP A 5 -23.55 -4.32 -17.96
CA ASP A 5 -22.44 -5.17 -17.52
C ASP A 5 -21.29 -4.29 -17.02
N ASN A 6 -21.42 -3.80 -15.78
CA ASN A 6 -20.35 -3.14 -15.05
C ASN A 6 -19.53 -4.21 -14.29
N SER A 7 -18.93 -5.13 -15.04
CA SER A 7 -18.00 -6.12 -14.52
C SER A 7 -16.65 -5.47 -14.23
N HIS A 8 -16.56 -4.73 -13.12
CA HIS A 8 -15.26 -4.40 -12.54
C HIS A 8 -14.49 -5.70 -12.35
N ALA A 9 -13.39 -5.87 -13.09
CA ALA A 9 -12.55 -7.05 -13.03
C ALA A 9 -12.16 -7.29 -11.56
N LYS A 10 -12.62 -8.39 -10.97
CA LYS A 10 -12.26 -8.77 -9.59
C LYS A 10 -10.86 -9.37 -9.61
N LEU A 11 -9.97 -8.82 -8.80
CA LEU A 11 -8.64 -9.37 -8.60
C LEU A 11 -8.78 -10.47 -7.56
N ASP A 12 -8.46 -11.69 -7.95
CA ASP A 12 -8.34 -12.77 -6.99
C ASP A 12 -7.09 -12.54 -6.14
N LEU A 13 -7.29 -12.12 -4.89
CA LEU A 13 -6.21 -11.88 -3.94
C LEU A 13 -5.43 -13.16 -3.59
N SER A 14 -5.94 -14.34 -3.92
CA SER A 14 -5.17 -15.58 -3.83
C SER A 14 -3.91 -15.52 -4.72
N THR A 15 -3.97 -14.79 -5.83
CA THR A 15 -2.80 -14.55 -6.71
C THR A 15 -1.70 -13.76 -6.02
N LEU A 16 -2.00 -12.99 -4.98
CA LEU A 16 -0.97 -12.29 -4.21
C LEU A 16 -0.14 -13.23 -3.34
N ARG A 17 -0.71 -14.37 -2.92
CA ARG A 17 -0.02 -15.35 -2.08
C ARG A 17 1.04 -16.15 -2.84
N GLN A 18 1.06 -16.07 -4.18
CA GLN A 18 2.04 -16.75 -5.01
C GLN A 18 3.42 -16.06 -4.96
N PHE A 19 3.46 -14.76 -4.63
CA PHE A 19 4.71 -14.02 -4.55
C PHE A 19 5.48 -14.44 -3.29
N ARG A 20 6.71 -14.91 -3.52
CA ARG A 20 7.67 -15.31 -2.47
C ARG A 20 9.03 -14.70 -2.77
N GLY A 21 9.42 -13.72 -1.95
CA GLY A 21 10.61 -12.91 -2.18
C GLY A 21 10.47 -11.96 -3.37
N THR A 22 11.56 -11.26 -3.70
CA THR A 22 11.60 -10.28 -4.78
C THR A 22 12.78 -10.53 -5.68
N THR A 23 12.51 -10.62 -6.98
CA THR A 23 13.54 -10.79 -8.00
C THR A 23 14.09 -9.44 -8.42
N ILE A 24 13.21 -8.43 -8.55
CA ILE A 24 13.57 -7.10 -9.04
C ILE A 24 12.94 -6.03 -8.13
N PRO A 25 13.74 -5.10 -7.57
CA PRO A 25 13.18 -3.97 -6.84
C PRO A 25 12.57 -2.94 -7.80
N HIS A 26 11.29 -2.61 -7.62
CA HIS A 26 10.57 -1.64 -8.45
C HIS A 26 10.43 -0.31 -7.70
N ARG A 27 10.78 0.82 -8.32
CA ARG A 27 10.63 2.13 -7.66
C ARG A 27 9.26 2.73 -7.91
N HIS A 28 8.65 3.24 -6.85
CA HIS A 28 7.46 4.09 -6.88
C HIS A 28 7.88 5.50 -6.50
N TYR A 29 7.78 6.43 -7.46
CA TYR A 29 8.26 7.80 -7.31
C TYR A 29 7.12 8.74 -6.93
N LEU A 30 7.41 9.62 -5.98
CA LEU A 30 6.56 10.73 -5.58
C LEU A 30 7.18 12.04 -6.07
N PRO A 31 6.40 13.15 -6.06
CA PRO A 31 6.96 14.47 -6.25
C PRO A 31 8.16 14.74 -5.32
N LEU A 32 9.00 15.70 -5.72
CA LEU A 32 10.21 16.12 -4.97
C LEU A 32 11.30 15.04 -4.87
N GLY A 33 11.30 14.05 -5.77
CA GLY A 33 12.35 13.02 -5.84
C GLY A 33 12.29 11.97 -4.73
N LEU A 34 11.18 11.92 -3.99
CA LEU A 34 10.94 10.87 -3.00
C LEU A 34 10.55 9.58 -3.69
N SER A 35 10.89 8.45 -3.07
CA SER A 35 10.55 7.14 -3.62
C SER A 35 10.45 6.10 -2.52
N ILE A 36 9.57 5.13 -2.73
CA ILE A 36 9.60 3.84 -2.04
C ILE A 36 9.93 2.73 -3.04
N VAL A 37 10.52 1.64 -2.56
CA VAL A 37 10.78 0.44 -3.33
C VAL A 37 9.62 -0.53 -3.10
N LEU A 38 9.16 -1.17 -4.16
CA LEU A 38 8.12 -2.18 -4.15
C LEU A 38 8.74 -3.53 -4.53
N THR A 39 8.29 -4.57 -3.86
CA THR A 39 8.51 -5.96 -4.26
C THR A 39 7.70 -6.32 -5.49
N ASP A 40 7.93 -7.51 -6.06
CA ASP A 40 7.20 -7.98 -7.24
C ASP A 40 5.70 -8.06 -6.96
N GLY A 41 5.28 -8.51 -5.77
CA GLY A 41 3.89 -8.55 -5.36
C GLY A 41 3.24 -7.18 -5.21
N CYS A 42 3.93 -6.23 -4.58
CA CYS A 42 3.46 -4.85 -4.47
C CYS A 42 3.44 -4.13 -5.84
N HIS A 43 4.42 -4.40 -6.70
CA HIS A 43 4.45 -3.88 -8.06
C HIS A 43 3.30 -4.44 -8.91
N PHE A 44 3.00 -5.74 -8.77
CA PHE A 44 1.83 -6.36 -9.40
C PHE A 44 0.53 -5.68 -8.97
N LEU A 45 0.34 -5.42 -7.67
CA LEU A 45 -0.81 -4.64 -7.18
C LEU A 45 -0.88 -3.26 -7.83
N ARG A 46 0.26 -2.56 -7.92
CA ARG A 46 0.32 -1.23 -8.52
C ARG A 46 -0.16 -1.25 -9.97
N GLU A 47 0.42 -2.13 -10.79
CA GLU A 47 0.20 -2.13 -12.24
C GLU A 47 -1.07 -2.85 -12.67
N LYS A 48 -1.37 -4.00 -12.06
CA LYS A 48 -2.48 -4.88 -12.49
C LYS A 48 -3.79 -4.58 -11.80
N ALA A 49 -3.75 -4.06 -10.57
CA ALA A 49 -4.94 -3.64 -9.83
C ALA A 49 -5.16 -2.12 -9.88
N HIS A 50 -4.31 -1.40 -10.62
CA HIS A 50 -4.32 0.07 -10.71
C HIS A 50 -4.20 0.78 -9.36
N CYS A 51 -3.58 0.13 -8.36
CA CYS A 51 -3.43 0.64 -7.01
C CYS A 51 -2.26 1.63 -6.85
N HIS A 52 -2.00 2.51 -7.83
CA HIS A 52 -0.95 3.55 -7.70
C HIS A 52 -1.23 4.47 -6.50
N TRP A 53 -2.50 4.85 -6.33
CA TRP A 53 -2.97 5.68 -5.23
C TRP A 53 -2.67 5.09 -3.84
N LEU A 54 -2.64 3.77 -3.72
CA LEU A 54 -2.36 3.08 -2.46
C LEU A 54 -0.90 3.34 -2.04
N PHE A 55 0.02 3.22 -2.98
CA PHE A 55 1.44 3.47 -2.75
C PHE A 55 1.74 4.95 -2.58
N ASP A 56 0.99 5.84 -3.26
CA ASP A 56 1.05 7.28 -3.01
C ASP A 56 0.59 7.63 -1.58
N ALA A 57 -0.52 7.05 -1.13
CA ALA A 57 -1.04 7.27 0.22
C ALA A 57 -0.05 6.75 1.28
N ILE A 58 0.41 5.50 1.15
CA ILE A 58 1.40 4.91 2.06
C ILE A 58 2.66 5.79 2.11
N ALA A 59 3.23 6.14 0.96
CA ALA A 59 4.44 6.94 0.91
C ALA A 59 4.23 8.36 1.49
N SER A 60 3.10 9.01 1.21
CA SER A 60 2.74 10.29 1.80
C SER A 60 2.76 10.23 3.33
N HIS A 61 2.15 9.19 3.90
CA HIS A 61 2.19 8.96 5.33
C HIS A 61 3.63 8.68 5.82
N LEU A 62 4.38 7.81 5.14
CA LEU A 62 5.74 7.47 5.50
C LEU A 62 6.64 8.70 5.55
N PHE A 63 6.54 9.63 4.59
CA PHE A 63 7.43 10.78 4.45
C PHE A 63 6.98 12.02 5.23
N PHE A 64 5.68 12.28 5.30
CA PHE A 64 5.16 13.56 5.78
C PHE A 64 4.43 13.48 7.12
N ASN A 65 3.87 12.33 7.49
CA ASN A 65 3.02 12.23 8.68
C ASN A 65 3.83 12.35 9.99
N PRO A 66 3.52 13.36 10.84
CA PRO A 66 4.24 13.57 12.09
C PRO A 66 4.04 12.45 13.11
N LYS A 67 2.88 11.77 13.10
CA LYS A 67 2.62 10.63 13.99
C LYS A 67 3.58 9.50 13.70
N ILE A 68 3.77 9.14 12.44
CA ILE A 68 4.72 8.11 12.01
C ILE A 68 6.16 8.54 12.26
N LYS A 69 6.50 9.81 11.99
CA LYS A 69 7.84 10.36 12.26
C LYS A 69 8.28 10.16 13.71
N LYS A 70 7.35 10.20 14.67
CA LYS A 70 7.63 9.96 16.10
C LYS A 70 8.23 8.57 16.35
N TYR A 71 7.79 7.56 15.59
CA TYR A 71 8.20 6.16 15.78
C TYR A 71 9.43 5.78 14.93
N ARG A 72 9.81 6.60 13.93
CA ARG A 72 10.89 6.29 12.95
C ARG A 72 12.23 5.83 13.52
N LYS A 73 12.61 6.23 14.72
CA LYS A 73 13.91 5.86 15.30
C LYS A 73 13.95 4.40 15.78
N ASP A 74 12.79 3.88 16.17
CA ASP A 74 12.64 2.54 16.76
C ASP A 74 11.88 1.59 15.82
N LEU A 75 11.52 2.06 14.62
CA LEU A 75 10.74 1.31 13.65
C LEU A 75 11.53 0.16 13.06
N VAL A 76 11.12 -1.06 13.45
CA VAL A 76 11.47 -2.28 12.73
C VAL A 76 10.67 -2.33 11.43
N GLY A 77 9.37 -2.02 11.47
CA GLY A 77 8.49 -1.93 10.31
C GLY A 77 7.11 -1.36 10.67
N LEU A 78 6.32 -1.03 9.64
CA LEU A 78 4.92 -0.60 9.76
C LEU A 78 4.03 -1.54 8.96
N PHE A 79 2.83 -1.77 9.47
CA PHE A 79 1.86 -2.66 8.87
C PHE A 79 0.68 -1.83 8.37
N TRP A 80 0.30 -2.03 7.12
CA TRP A 80 -0.77 -1.31 6.46
C TRP A 80 -1.89 -2.27 6.13
N THR A 81 -3.11 -1.93 6.52
CA THR A 81 -4.31 -2.67 6.17
C THR A 81 -5.25 -1.77 5.40
N LEU A 82 -5.56 -2.16 4.16
CA LEU A 82 -6.58 -1.53 3.34
C LEU A 82 -7.86 -2.36 3.42
N THR A 83 -8.95 -1.75 3.89
CA THR A 83 -10.26 -2.41 4.01
C THR A 83 -11.32 -1.65 3.22
N ALA A 84 -12.12 -2.36 2.44
CA ALA A 84 -13.28 -1.79 1.78
C ALA A 84 -14.35 -1.40 2.80
N LEU A 85 -14.96 -0.24 2.59
CA LEU A 85 -16.10 0.26 3.35
C LEU A 85 -17.37 0.23 2.48
N GLU A 86 -18.51 0.50 3.10
CA GLU A 86 -19.76 0.73 2.35
C GLU A 86 -19.61 1.94 1.40
N GLY A 87 -20.26 1.86 0.24
CA GLY A 87 -20.25 2.94 -0.76
C GLY A 87 -18.92 3.07 -1.54
N SER A 88 -18.17 1.98 -1.68
CA SER A 88 -16.91 1.91 -2.45
C SER A 88 -15.76 2.76 -1.90
N ALA A 89 -15.92 3.35 -0.72
CA ALA A 89 -14.82 3.99 0.01
C ALA A 89 -13.89 2.91 0.58
N VAL A 90 -12.65 3.31 0.91
CA VAL A 90 -11.68 2.42 1.53
C VAL A 90 -11.08 3.07 2.76
N LYS A 91 -10.64 2.26 3.71
CA LYS A 91 -9.89 2.69 4.88
C LYS A 91 -8.49 2.11 4.86
N LEU A 92 -7.50 2.98 4.81
CA LEU A 92 -6.09 2.63 5.00
C LEU A 92 -5.71 2.86 6.46
N THR A 93 -5.35 1.79 7.17
CA THR A 93 -4.95 1.83 8.57
C THR A 93 -3.47 1.49 8.70
N CYS A 94 -2.72 2.32 9.41
CA CYS A 94 -1.31 2.14 9.71
C CYS A 94 -1.16 1.64 11.15
N LEU A 95 -0.52 0.48 11.32
CA LEU A 95 -0.23 -0.14 12.60
C LEU A 95 1.28 -0.16 12.87
N TYR A 96 1.62 0.07 14.13
CA TYR A 96 2.93 -0.23 14.72
C TYR A 96 2.81 -1.56 15.43
N ASP A 97 3.69 -2.51 15.13
CA ASP A 97 3.50 -3.90 15.59
C ASP A 97 2.11 -4.45 15.15
N THR A 98 1.69 -5.61 15.65
CA THR A 98 0.42 -6.22 15.20
C THR A 98 -0.84 -5.46 15.64
N ASP A 99 -0.80 -4.71 16.75
CA ASP A 99 -2.04 -4.27 17.41
C ASP A 99 -2.15 -2.77 17.73
N MET A 100 -1.12 -1.95 17.50
CA MET A 100 -1.19 -0.51 17.82
C MET A 100 -1.45 0.34 16.57
N VAL A 101 -2.67 0.85 16.43
CA VAL A 101 -3.01 1.81 15.36
C VAL A 101 -2.30 3.15 15.59
N ILE A 102 -1.43 3.54 14.66
CA ILE A 102 -0.76 4.85 14.67
C ILE A 102 -1.65 5.90 14.01
N ASP A 103 -2.25 5.53 12.88
CA ASP A 103 -3.04 6.43 12.07
C ASP A 103 -4.00 5.67 11.16
N SER A 104 -5.03 6.35 10.68
CA SER A 104 -5.92 5.82 9.65
C SER A 104 -6.45 6.92 8.76
N GLN A 105 -6.57 6.63 7.48
CA GLN A 105 -7.14 7.50 6.47
C GLN A 105 -8.32 6.79 5.81
N THR A 106 -9.46 7.46 5.74
CA THR A 106 -10.55 7.07 4.84
C THR A 106 -10.32 7.77 3.50
N ILE A 107 -10.40 7.02 2.42
CA ILE A 107 -10.18 7.51 1.07
C ILE A 107 -11.50 7.34 0.30
N SER A 108 -11.95 8.42 -0.32
CA SER A 108 -13.25 8.45 -0.99
C SER A 108 -13.16 7.79 -2.38
N PRO A 109 -14.28 7.30 -2.93
CA PRO A 109 -14.31 6.74 -4.29
C PRO A 109 -13.77 7.70 -5.35
N SER A 110 -13.98 9.01 -5.19
CA SER A 110 -13.46 10.03 -6.12
C SER A 110 -11.94 10.17 -6.12
N ASP A 111 -11.25 9.70 -5.07
CA ASP A 111 -9.79 9.81 -4.95
C ASP A 111 -9.04 8.57 -5.49
N ILE A 112 -9.74 7.44 -5.67
CA ILE A 112 -9.14 6.12 -6.00
C ILE A 112 -9.39 5.67 -7.44
N GLY A 113 -10.25 6.38 -8.18
CA GLY A 113 -10.56 6.09 -9.59
C GLY A 113 -11.20 4.71 -9.79
N ASP A 114 -11.08 4.18 -11.02
CA ASP A 114 -11.46 2.80 -11.31
C ASP A 114 -10.38 1.86 -10.74
N TYR A 115 -10.63 1.33 -9.55
CA TYR A 115 -9.79 0.32 -8.93
C TYR A 115 -10.57 -0.99 -8.79
N VAL A 116 -9.81 -2.08 -8.70
CA VAL A 116 -10.39 -3.39 -8.54
C VAL A 116 -11.01 -3.51 -7.14
N LEU A 117 -12.33 -3.69 -7.07
CA LEU A 117 -13.04 -3.94 -5.80
C LEU A 117 -12.48 -5.20 -5.13
N MET A 118 -12.05 -5.03 -3.89
CA MET A 118 -11.43 -6.10 -3.11
C MET A 118 -12.39 -6.57 -2.02
N THR A 119 -12.66 -7.88 -2.02
CA THR A 119 -13.55 -8.52 -1.04
C THR A 119 -12.84 -8.84 0.28
N GLU A 120 -11.51 -8.95 0.26
CA GLU A 120 -10.69 -9.16 1.45
C GLU A 120 -9.76 -7.96 1.68
N PRO A 121 -9.31 -7.70 2.92
CA PRO A 121 -8.33 -6.67 3.19
C PRO A 121 -6.99 -6.93 2.51
N ILE A 122 -6.35 -5.89 1.99
CA ILE A 122 -4.93 -5.97 1.57
C ILE A 122 -4.06 -5.65 2.77
N HIS A 123 -3.03 -6.46 2.97
CA HIS A 123 -1.97 -6.18 3.92
C HIS A 123 -0.68 -5.85 3.16
N ILE A 124 -0.03 -4.75 3.55
CA ILE A 124 1.26 -4.33 3.02
C ILE A 124 2.16 -4.03 4.21
N TRP A 125 3.38 -4.53 4.19
CA TRP A 125 4.38 -4.25 5.22
C TRP A 125 5.42 -3.31 4.66
N THR A 126 5.84 -2.32 5.45
CA THR A 126 6.87 -1.37 5.03
C THR A 126 8.00 -1.30 6.04
N PHE A 127 9.23 -1.39 5.55
CA PHE A 127 10.44 -1.41 6.38
C PHE A 127 11.46 -0.40 5.86
N PRO A 128 12.25 0.22 6.75
CA PRO A 128 13.41 0.99 6.33
C PRO A 128 14.47 0.04 5.76
N SER A 129 14.83 0.18 4.48
CA SER A 129 15.89 -0.64 3.86
C SER A 129 17.29 -0.07 4.01
N GLY A 130 17.39 1.13 4.59
CA GLY A 130 18.65 1.82 4.84
C GLY A 130 18.49 3.33 4.83
N ARG A 131 19.60 4.03 5.06
CA ARG A 131 19.68 5.48 4.86
C ARG A 131 20.27 5.76 3.48
N LYS A 132 19.67 6.70 2.77
CA LYS A 132 20.23 7.33 1.57
C LYS A 132 20.53 8.80 1.86
N GLU A 133 21.36 9.41 1.02
CA GLU A 133 21.55 10.86 1.06
C GLU A 133 20.18 11.54 0.88
N GLY A 134 19.74 12.30 1.89
CA GLY A 134 18.41 12.92 1.90
C GLY A 134 17.28 12.16 2.63
N GLY A 135 17.49 10.96 3.19
CA GLY A 135 16.46 10.33 4.04
C GLY A 135 16.55 8.82 4.25
N ILE A 136 15.43 8.23 4.69
CA ILE A 136 15.25 6.78 4.81
C ILE A 136 14.69 6.26 3.48
N ASP A 137 15.29 5.20 2.92
CA ASP A 137 14.67 4.46 1.82
C ASP A 137 13.72 3.42 2.43
N TRP A 138 12.51 3.33 1.89
CA TRP A 138 11.48 2.42 2.37
C TRP A 138 11.24 1.32 1.34
N VAL A 139 11.05 0.10 1.80
CA VAL A 139 10.58 -1.02 0.99
C VAL A 139 9.17 -1.37 1.44
N ALA A 140 8.25 -1.54 0.49
CA ALA A 140 6.92 -2.08 0.68
C ALA A 140 6.86 -3.50 0.09
N LEU A 141 6.35 -4.43 0.87
CA LEU A 141 6.18 -5.84 0.48
C LEU A 141 4.86 -6.43 0.96
N LEU A 142 4.43 -7.51 0.30
CA LEU A 142 3.33 -8.33 0.79
C LEU A 142 3.80 -9.22 1.96
N PRO A 143 2.90 -9.59 2.90
CA PRO A 143 3.22 -10.51 3.99
C PRO A 143 3.78 -11.86 3.52
N SER A 144 3.38 -12.34 2.33
CA SER A 144 3.86 -13.60 1.76
C SER A 144 5.30 -13.53 1.23
N GLU A 145 5.84 -12.33 1.07
CA GLU A 145 7.18 -12.07 0.54
C GLU A 145 8.22 -11.82 1.64
N ASN A 146 7.81 -11.78 2.91
CA ASN A 146 8.68 -11.65 4.08
C ASN A 146 9.20 -12.99 4.61
#